data_AF-A0A812N9I1-F1
#
_entry.id   AF-A0A812N9I1-F1
#
_cell.length_a   1.000
_cell.length_b   1.000
_cell.length_c   1.000
_cell.angle_alpha   90.00
_cell.angle_beta   90.00
_cell.angle_gamma   90.00
#
_symmetry.space_group_name_H-M   'P 1'
#
loop_
_entity.id
_entity.type
_entity.pdbx_description
1 polymer ?
#
loop_
_entity_poly.entity_id
_entity_poly.type
_entity_poly.pdbx_seq_one_letter_code
_entity_poly.pdbx_strand_id
1 'polypeptide(L)'
;MAESSVEAEMWRTVAMLELRRGPTLQALAGYRMQVRRQVQASMCKVSAVKRRGLRGIEEEMANIELQNGEELKCAVHAVFRKAVAEPAHGETCAKIALALRHRYPQFPPEPESEKPLSFTRVLLTVTQAEFESLPCTLEASADDVAKFPDSEALQAEVERRRHVMLSCVSFIGHLFLEHLLPLKVLKQVVQDLVGLTQGRPSPPEGHRIDCVVELLMLVGPSLERRPSSGALLIEIESRLRDLTFLGLCSGELCFAIRNLAWHHFG
;
A
#
# COMPACT_ATOMS: atom_id res chain seq x y z
N MET A 1 13.95 56.15 -26.54
CA MET A 1 14.59 54.81 -26.51
C MET A 1 15.24 54.47 -25.17
N ALA A 2 15.20 55.32 -24.12
CA ALA A 2 15.83 55.03 -22.83
C ALA A 2 14.89 54.37 -21.79
N GLU A 3 13.57 54.56 -21.90
CA GLU A 3 12.60 54.05 -20.91
C GLU A 3 12.48 52.51 -20.90
N SER A 4 12.63 51.84 -22.05
CA SER A 4 12.49 50.37 -22.09
C SER A 4 13.66 49.62 -21.42
N SER A 5 14.81 50.29 -21.20
CA SER A 5 15.97 49.68 -20.54
C SER A 5 15.80 49.67 -19.02
N VAL A 6 15.25 50.74 -18.46
CA VAL A 6 15.02 50.89 -17.01
C VAL A 6 13.92 49.94 -16.54
N GLU A 7 12.85 49.80 -17.35
CA GLU A 7 11.75 48.88 -17.05
C GLU A 7 12.23 47.42 -17.08
N ALA A 8 13.03 47.03 -18.07
CA ALA A 8 13.62 45.69 -18.16
C ALA A 8 14.55 45.37 -16.99
N GLU A 9 15.28 46.36 -16.47
CA GLU A 9 16.19 46.20 -15.32
C GLU A 9 15.42 46.15 -13.99
N MET A 10 14.31 46.90 -13.89
CA MET A 10 13.39 46.85 -12.76
C MET A 10 12.70 45.48 -12.64
N TRP A 11 12.20 44.93 -13.76
CA TRP A 11 11.60 43.58 -13.77
C TRP A 11 12.61 42.48 -13.43
N ARG A 12 13.88 42.60 -13.86
CA ARG A 12 14.95 41.66 -13.45
C ARG A 12 15.25 41.75 -11.95
N THR A 13 15.20 42.95 -11.39
CA THR A 13 15.47 43.18 -9.96
C THR A 13 14.31 42.71 -9.08
N VAL A 14 13.07 42.94 -9.50
CA VAL A 14 11.86 42.43 -8.83
C VAL A 14 11.82 40.90 -8.91
N ALA A 15 12.10 40.30 -10.08
CA ALA A 15 12.19 38.85 -10.24
C ALA A 15 13.29 38.23 -9.35
N MET A 16 14.47 38.88 -9.24
CA MET A 16 15.53 38.44 -8.32
C MET A 16 15.16 38.60 -6.84
N LEU A 17 14.37 39.62 -6.48
CA LEU A 17 13.87 39.82 -5.11
C LEU A 17 12.75 38.83 -4.75
N GLU A 18 11.90 38.44 -5.71
CA GLU A 18 10.87 37.42 -5.53
C GLU A 18 11.47 36.00 -5.44
N LEU A 19 12.51 35.70 -6.23
CA LEU A 19 13.29 34.45 -6.09
C LEU A 19 14.02 34.34 -4.73
N ARG A 20 14.36 35.47 -4.09
CA ARG A 20 14.90 35.50 -2.71
C ARG A 20 13.84 35.40 -1.61
N ARG A 21 12.55 35.49 -1.95
CA ARG A 21 11.42 35.36 -1.00
C ARG A 21 10.83 33.94 -0.94
N GLY A 22 11.56 32.95 -1.44
CA GLY A 22 11.23 31.56 -1.12
C GLY A 22 11.24 31.34 0.39
N PRO A 23 10.34 30.50 0.95
CA PRO A 23 10.35 30.19 2.37
C PRO A 23 11.73 29.66 2.80
N THR A 24 12.26 30.14 3.92
CA THR A 24 13.55 29.73 4.46
C THR A 24 13.58 28.21 4.64
N LEU A 25 14.73 27.56 4.42
CA LEU A 25 14.87 26.10 4.58
C LEU A 25 14.33 25.59 5.94
N GLN A 26 14.47 26.39 6.99
CA GLN A 26 13.95 26.10 8.32
C GLN A 26 12.41 26.22 8.42
N ALA A 27 11.80 27.16 7.69
CA ALA A 27 10.35 27.28 7.58
C ALA A 27 9.75 26.13 6.77
N LEU A 28 10.40 25.73 5.67
CA LEU A 28 10.04 24.53 4.90
C LEU A 28 10.16 23.24 5.73
N ALA A 29 11.24 23.10 6.50
CA ALA A 29 11.41 21.97 7.41
C ALA A 29 10.32 21.95 8.51
N GLY A 30 10.00 23.12 9.08
CA GLY A 30 8.92 23.27 10.06
C GLY A 30 7.56 22.87 9.49
N TYR A 31 7.25 23.33 8.28
CA TYR A 31 6.03 22.97 7.57
C TYR A 31 5.93 21.46 7.28
N ARG A 32 6.98 20.84 6.71
CA ARG A 32 7.02 19.39 6.46
C ARG A 32 6.81 18.57 7.74
N MET A 33 7.39 19.02 8.85
CA MET A 33 7.20 18.37 10.14
C MET A 33 5.75 18.51 10.63
N GLN A 34 5.11 19.67 10.42
CA GLN A 34 3.71 19.90 10.76
C GLN A 34 2.77 19.02 9.94
N VAL A 35 2.93 18.95 8.61
CA VAL A 35 2.12 18.08 7.74
C VAL A 35 2.24 16.62 8.18
N ARG A 36 3.47 16.14 8.42
CA ARG A 36 3.70 14.78 8.91
C ARG A 36 2.99 14.51 10.24
N ARG A 37 3.02 15.46 11.18
CA ARG A 37 2.31 15.33 12.47
C ARG A 37 0.80 15.29 12.29
N GLN A 38 0.24 16.12 11.40
CA GLN A 38 -1.19 16.14 11.11
C GLN A 38 -1.65 14.82 10.49
N VAL A 39 -0.93 14.33 9.48
CA VAL A 39 -1.18 13.01 8.87
C VAL A 39 -1.18 11.92 9.93
N GLN A 40 -0.14 11.88 10.78
CA GLN A 40 -0.05 10.87 11.85
C GLN A 40 -1.20 10.98 12.85
N ALA A 41 -1.57 12.21 13.27
CA ALA A 41 -2.67 12.43 14.20
C ALA A 41 -4.01 11.95 13.64
N SER A 42 -4.31 12.28 12.37
CA SER A 42 -5.51 11.82 11.67
C SER A 42 -5.53 10.29 11.54
N MET A 43 -4.40 9.67 11.20
CA MET A 43 -4.30 8.22 11.13
C MET A 43 -4.45 7.55 12.51
N CYS A 44 -3.96 8.15 13.60
CA CYS A 44 -4.21 7.65 14.96
C CYS A 44 -5.71 7.58 15.30
N LYS A 45 -6.52 8.51 14.76
CA LYS A 45 -7.96 8.57 15.00
C LYS A 45 -8.76 7.48 14.29
N VAL A 46 -8.18 6.83 13.27
CA VAL A 46 -8.79 5.67 12.58
C VAL A 46 -9.18 4.57 13.56
N SER A 47 -8.38 4.34 14.61
CA SER A 47 -8.70 3.35 15.66
C SER A 47 -9.98 3.65 16.43
N ALA A 48 -10.47 4.90 16.37
CA ALA A 48 -11.72 5.34 16.98
C ALA A 48 -12.85 5.54 15.96
N VAL A 49 -12.74 4.98 14.73
CA VAL A 49 -13.72 5.16 13.65
C VAL A 49 -15.15 4.84 14.07
N LYS A 50 -15.35 3.78 14.87
CA LYS A 50 -16.69 3.42 15.40
C LYS A 50 -17.35 4.54 16.20
N ARG A 51 -16.56 5.41 16.85
CA ARG A 51 -17.07 6.53 17.67
C ARG A 51 -17.14 7.85 16.90
N ARG A 52 -16.23 8.08 15.94
CA ARG A 52 -16.11 9.36 15.22
C ARG A 52 -16.85 9.38 13.88
N GLY A 53 -17.18 8.20 13.34
CA GLY A 53 -17.70 8.05 12.00
C GLY A 53 -16.61 8.13 10.93
N LEU A 54 -16.82 7.41 9.83
CA LEU A 54 -15.88 7.34 8.71
C LEU A 54 -15.73 8.70 8.00
N ARG A 55 -16.87 9.35 7.70
CA ARG A 55 -16.89 10.65 6.99
C ARG A 55 -16.04 11.72 7.68
N GLY A 56 -16.12 11.81 9.00
CA GLY A 56 -15.34 12.79 9.75
C GLY A 56 -13.83 12.56 9.65
N ILE A 57 -13.38 11.30 9.52
CA ILE A 57 -11.96 10.97 9.35
C ILE A 57 -11.51 11.20 7.90
N GLU A 58 -12.35 10.86 6.92
CA GLU A 58 -12.11 11.16 5.50
C GLU A 58 -11.98 12.66 5.27
N GLU A 59 -12.90 13.46 5.82
CA GLU A 59 -12.86 14.92 5.77
C GLU A 59 -11.62 15.48 6.47
N GLU A 60 -11.27 14.95 7.65
CA GLU A 60 -10.07 15.39 8.37
C GLU A 60 -8.78 15.09 7.58
N MET A 61 -8.68 13.92 6.94
CA MET A 61 -7.55 13.57 6.07
C MET A 61 -7.52 14.40 4.78
N ALA A 62 -8.68 14.70 4.18
CA ALA A 62 -8.79 15.52 2.97
C ALA A 62 -8.53 17.01 3.23
N ASN A 63 -8.72 17.48 4.46
CA ASN A 63 -8.43 18.85 4.89
C ASN A 63 -6.95 19.10 5.21
N ILE A 64 -6.11 18.06 5.24
CA ILE A 64 -4.66 18.24 5.31
C ILE A 64 -4.20 18.80 3.97
N GLU A 65 -3.73 20.04 3.94
CA GLU A 65 -3.19 20.68 2.74
C GLU A 65 -1.84 20.07 2.36
N LEU A 66 -1.85 19.18 1.37
CA LEU A 66 -0.63 18.59 0.80
C LEU A 66 -0.15 19.47 -0.37
N GLN A 67 1.11 19.89 -0.37
CA GLN A 67 1.66 20.81 -1.35
C GLN A 67 2.36 20.13 -2.52
N ASN A 68 2.84 18.90 -2.36
CA ASN A 68 3.67 18.22 -3.34
C ASN A 68 3.55 16.68 -3.26
N GLY A 69 4.21 16.03 -4.21
CA GLY A 69 4.26 14.58 -4.34
C GLY A 69 4.82 13.84 -3.13
N GLU A 70 5.88 14.37 -2.52
CA GLU A 70 6.53 13.78 -1.35
C GLU A 70 5.61 13.76 -0.12
N GLU A 71 4.84 14.83 0.09
CA GLU A 71 3.84 14.89 1.16
C GLU A 71 2.68 13.92 0.91
N LEU A 72 2.25 13.77 -0.34
CA LEU A 72 1.28 12.74 -0.71
C LEU A 72 1.81 11.34 -0.46
N LYS A 73 3.06 11.07 -0.85
CA LYS A 73 3.72 9.79 -0.59
C LYS A 73 3.79 9.49 0.91
N CYS A 74 4.09 10.50 1.73
CA CYS A 74 4.07 10.38 3.20
C CYS A 74 2.66 10.04 3.72
N ALA A 75 1.61 10.67 3.18
CA ALA A 75 0.23 10.36 3.54
C ALA A 75 -0.14 8.92 3.18
N VAL A 76 0.19 8.46 1.98
CA VAL A 76 -0.07 7.08 1.53
C VAL A 76 0.68 6.06 2.39
N HIS A 77 1.96 6.30 2.73
CA HIS A 77 2.68 5.43 3.67
C HIS A 77 2.05 5.41 5.07
N ALA A 78 1.52 6.54 5.56
CA ALA A 78 0.84 6.56 6.84
C ALA A 78 -0.45 5.72 6.82
N VAL A 79 -1.18 5.73 5.70
CA VAL A 79 -2.32 4.84 5.48
C VAL A 79 -1.89 3.37 5.51
N PHE A 80 -0.85 2.99 4.76
CA PHE A 80 -0.31 1.63 4.76
C PHE A 80 0.12 1.18 6.16
N ARG A 81 0.92 1.99 6.86
CA ARG A 81 1.38 1.67 8.22
C ARG A 81 0.22 1.44 9.17
N LYS A 82 -0.85 2.23 9.05
CA LYS A 82 -2.03 2.06 9.89
C LYS A 82 -2.77 0.77 9.57
N ALA A 83 -2.96 0.47 8.29
CA ALA A 83 -3.64 -0.75 7.85
C ALA A 83 -2.85 -2.00 8.25
N VAL A 84 -1.52 -1.95 8.19
CA VAL A 84 -0.65 -3.05 8.63
C VAL A 84 -0.68 -3.21 10.14
N ALA A 85 -0.56 -2.12 10.91
CA ALA A 85 -0.59 -2.18 12.38
C ALA A 85 -1.96 -2.57 12.94
N GLU A 86 -3.05 -2.22 12.25
CA GLU A 86 -4.43 -2.46 12.67
C GLU A 86 -5.27 -3.02 11.51
N PRO A 87 -5.14 -4.31 11.20
CA PRO A 87 -5.77 -4.94 10.01
C PRO A 87 -7.30 -4.86 10.03
N ALA A 88 -7.89 -4.82 11.22
CA ALA A 88 -9.33 -4.60 11.41
C ALA A 88 -9.85 -3.28 10.81
N HIS A 89 -8.95 -2.33 10.51
CA HIS A 89 -9.28 -1.06 9.88
C HIS A 89 -8.84 -1.00 8.41
N GLY A 90 -8.49 -2.12 7.76
CA GLY A 90 -8.04 -2.18 6.37
C GLY A 90 -9.02 -1.53 5.39
N GLU A 91 -10.31 -1.87 5.48
CA GLU A 91 -11.38 -1.26 4.66
C GLU A 91 -11.46 0.26 4.86
N THR A 92 -11.41 0.71 6.12
CA THR A 92 -11.44 2.15 6.46
C THR A 92 -10.21 2.87 5.88
N CYS A 93 -9.03 2.26 5.97
CA CYS A 93 -7.80 2.81 5.41
C CYS A 93 -7.88 2.91 3.88
N ALA A 94 -8.50 1.94 3.20
CA ALA A 94 -8.68 1.97 1.75
C ALA A 94 -9.63 3.10 1.32
N LYS A 95 -10.72 3.33 2.08
CA LYS A 95 -11.63 4.47 1.84
C LYS A 95 -10.97 5.83 2.08
N ILE A 96 -10.10 5.94 3.09
CA ILE A 96 -9.26 7.13 3.29
C ILE A 96 -8.32 7.35 2.09
N ALA A 97 -7.69 6.30 1.57
CA ALA A 97 -6.87 6.40 0.36
C ALA A 97 -7.71 6.85 -0.86
N LEU A 98 -8.96 6.40 -0.97
CA LEU A 98 -9.90 6.85 -2.00
C LEU A 98 -10.24 8.34 -1.85
N ALA A 99 -10.51 8.81 -0.63
CA ALA A 99 -10.74 10.22 -0.35
C ALA A 99 -9.50 11.08 -0.71
N LEU A 100 -8.30 10.62 -0.39
CA LEU A 100 -7.05 11.28 -0.80
C LEU A 100 -6.91 11.34 -2.32
N ARG A 101 -7.25 10.27 -3.05
CA ARG A 101 -7.25 10.26 -4.53
C ARG A 101 -8.17 11.32 -5.11
N HIS A 102 -9.37 11.48 -4.54
CA HIS A 102 -10.32 12.49 -5.00
C HIS A 102 -9.85 13.92 -4.73
N ARG A 103 -9.21 14.14 -3.59
CA ARG A 103 -8.70 15.47 -3.19
C ARG A 103 -7.42 15.86 -3.92
N TYR A 104 -6.53 14.90 -4.14
CA TYR A 104 -5.18 15.08 -4.69
C TYR A 104 -4.92 14.14 -5.88
N PRO A 105 -5.68 14.25 -6.98
CA PRO A 105 -5.57 13.30 -8.10
C PRO A 105 -4.22 13.37 -8.80
N GLN A 106 -3.60 14.55 -8.86
CA GLN A 106 -2.28 14.78 -9.43
C GLN A 106 -1.62 16.02 -8.82
N PHE A 107 -0.29 16.00 -8.77
CA PHE A 107 0.56 17.14 -8.51
C PHE A 107 1.27 17.59 -9.79
N PRO A 108 1.64 18.87 -9.89
CA PRO A 108 2.50 19.37 -10.97
C PRO A 108 3.79 18.55 -11.08
N PRO A 109 4.44 18.53 -12.25
CA PRO A 109 5.72 17.87 -12.41
C PRO A 109 6.78 18.47 -11.48
N GLU A 110 7.61 17.62 -10.89
CA GLU A 110 8.76 18.04 -10.09
C GLU A 110 9.89 18.58 -10.98
N PRO A 111 10.86 19.36 -10.47
CA PRO A 111 11.94 19.94 -11.28
C PRO A 111 12.74 18.90 -12.08
N GLU A 112 12.77 17.66 -11.61
CA GLU A 112 13.50 16.53 -12.20
C GLU A 112 12.65 15.65 -13.14
N SER A 113 11.34 15.94 -13.30
CA SER A 113 10.41 15.13 -14.09
C SER A 113 9.47 16.00 -14.91
N GLU A 114 9.37 15.76 -16.22
CA GLU A 114 8.40 16.45 -17.09
C GLU A 114 6.96 15.95 -16.92
N LYS A 115 6.77 14.79 -16.27
CA LYS A 115 5.44 14.18 -16.12
C LYS A 115 4.81 14.57 -14.77
N PRO A 116 3.51 14.94 -14.74
CA PRO A 116 2.76 15.11 -13.51
C PRO A 116 2.81 13.84 -12.66
N LEU A 117 2.86 14.02 -11.34
CA LEU A 117 2.79 12.90 -10.40
C LEU A 117 1.34 12.65 -10.01
N SER A 118 0.75 11.58 -10.51
CA SER A 118 -0.62 11.19 -10.14
C SER A 118 -0.68 10.43 -8.82
N PHE A 119 -1.81 10.51 -8.13
CA PHE A 119 -2.10 9.70 -6.94
C PHE A 119 -1.91 8.21 -7.23
N THR A 120 -2.45 7.74 -8.36
CA THR A 120 -2.35 6.34 -8.75
C THR A 120 -0.89 5.90 -8.90
N ARG A 121 -0.02 6.76 -9.44
CA ARG A 121 1.41 6.45 -9.56
C ARG A 121 2.05 6.34 -8.17
N VAL A 122 1.78 7.28 -7.27
CA VAL A 122 2.27 7.24 -5.88
C VAL A 122 1.79 5.97 -5.17
N LEU A 123 0.50 5.65 -5.25
CA LEU A 123 -0.07 4.48 -4.60
C LEU A 123 0.54 3.18 -5.13
N LEU A 124 0.74 3.05 -6.44
CA LEU A 124 1.37 1.86 -7.02
C LEU A 124 2.83 1.73 -6.57
N THR A 125 3.59 2.82 -6.57
CA THR A 125 4.97 2.83 -6.10
C THR A 125 5.07 2.44 -4.62
N VAL A 126 4.20 2.98 -3.77
CA VAL A 126 4.17 2.61 -2.34
C VAL A 126 3.74 1.16 -2.16
N THR A 127 2.65 0.73 -2.82
CA THR A 127 2.17 -0.67 -2.75
C THR A 127 3.26 -1.66 -3.14
N GLN A 128 3.99 -1.38 -4.22
CA GLN A 128 5.10 -2.21 -4.67
C GLN A 128 6.22 -2.25 -3.63
N ALA A 129 6.65 -1.09 -3.13
CA ALA A 129 7.71 -1.01 -2.13
C ALA A 129 7.35 -1.74 -0.82
N GLU A 130 6.11 -1.59 -0.34
CA GLU A 130 5.63 -2.28 0.87
C GLU A 130 5.58 -3.80 0.64
N PHE A 131 5.09 -4.26 -0.52
CA PHE A 131 5.05 -5.69 -0.87
C PHE A 131 6.44 -6.32 -1.04
N GLU A 132 7.36 -5.63 -1.72
CA GLU A 132 8.75 -6.10 -1.91
C GLU A 132 9.56 -6.06 -0.61
N SER A 133 9.16 -5.25 0.37
CA SER A 133 9.78 -5.19 1.70
C SER A 133 9.33 -6.32 2.65
N LEU A 134 8.37 -7.15 2.23
CA LEU A 134 7.86 -8.23 3.06
C LEU A 134 8.95 -9.26 3.38
N PRO A 135 8.90 -9.88 4.57
CA PRO A 135 9.82 -10.95 4.93
C PRO A 135 9.80 -12.07 3.87
N CYS A 136 10.97 -12.44 3.37
CA CYS A 136 11.07 -13.55 2.41
C CYS A 136 10.77 -14.90 3.07
N THR A 137 11.13 -15.02 4.36
CA THR A 137 10.93 -16.19 5.22
C THR A 137 10.42 -15.76 6.60
N LEU A 138 9.68 -16.65 7.28
CA LEU A 138 9.33 -16.51 8.68
C LEU A 138 10.31 -17.20 9.63
N GLU A 139 11.25 -17.99 9.11
CA GLU A 139 12.23 -18.68 9.94
C GLU A 139 13.19 -17.68 10.59
N ALA A 140 13.54 -17.95 11.85
CA ALA A 140 14.55 -17.18 12.57
C ALA A 140 15.93 -17.43 11.95
N SER A 141 16.60 -16.37 11.52
CA SER A 141 17.99 -16.44 11.06
C SER A 141 18.97 -16.52 12.23
N ALA A 142 20.22 -16.90 11.97
CA ALA A 142 21.28 -16.86 12.98
C ALA A 142 21.45 -15.45 13.58
N ASP A 143 21.28 -14.40 12.78
CA ASP A 143 21.31 -13.00 13.23
C ASP A 143 20.13 -12.68 14.15
N ASP A 144 18.96 -13.27 13.92
CA ASP A 144 17.79 -13.09 14.79
C ASP A 144 18.02 -13.74 16.15
N VAL A 145 18.56 -14.95 16.17
CA VAL A 145 18.93 -15.64 17.42
C VAL A 145 19.97 -14.84 18.19
N ALA A 146 20.91 -14.20 17.51
CA ALA A 146 21.90 -13.33 18.15
C ALA A 146 21.29 -12.02 18.71
N LYS A 147 20.29 -11.44 18.03
CA LYS A 147 19.60 -10.20 18.44
C LYS A 147 18.55 -10.43 19.52
N PHE A 148 17.88 -11.59 19.48
CA PHE A 148 16.82 -12.00 20.38
C PHE A 148 17.22 -13.31 21.07
N PRO A 149 18.14 -13.24 22.07
CA PRO A 149 18.67 -14.42 22.75
C PRO A 149 17.63 -15.13 23.62
N ASP A 150 16.53 -14.44 23.93
CA ASP A 150 15.38 -15.00 24.62
C ASP A 150 14.38 -15.61 23.62
N SER A 151 13.87 -16.80 23.96
CA SER A 151 12.98 -17.57 23.08
C SER A 151 11.64 -16.88 22.88
N GLU A 152 11.12 -16.15 23.89
CA GLU A 152 9.85 -15.42 23.77
C GLU A 152 10.02 -14.21 22.85
N ALA A 153 11.12 -13.47 22.99
CA ALA A 153 11.45 -12.36 22.10
C ALA A 153 11.63 -12.81 20.64
N LEU A 154 12.27 -13.97 20.41
CA LEU A 154 12.43 -14.53 19.06
C LEU A 154 11.09 -14.95 18.45
N GLN A 155 10.23 -15.60 19.24
CA GLN A 155 8.89 -15.98 18.80
C GLN A 155 8.04 -14.74 18.48
N ALA A 156 8.11 -13.69 19.30
CA ALA A 156 7.42 -12.43 19.06
C ALA A 156 7.86 -11.77 17.74
N GLU A 157 9.15 -11.86 17.37
CA GLU A 157 9.65 -11.35 16.09
C GLU A 157 9.13 -12.16 14.89
N VAL A 158 9.05 -13.49 15.01
CA VAL A 158 8.45 -14.36 13.98
C VAL A 158 6.96 -14.03 13.79
N GLU A 159 6.21 -13.89 14.88
CA GLU A 159 4.80 -13.50 14.83
C GLU A 159 4.61 -12.08 14.26
N ARG A 160 5.52 -11.16 14.60
CA ARG A 160 5.52 -9.81 14.01
C ARG A 160 5.73 -9.86 12.49
N ARG A 161 6.64 -10.69 11.99
CA ARG A 161 6.85 -10.88 10.53
C ARG A 161 5.60 -11.43 9.86
N ARG A 162 5.00 -12.47 10.45
CA ARG A 162 3.74 -13.07 9.97
C ARG A 162 2.63 -12.04 9.91
N HIS A 163 2.46 -11.27 10.98
CA HIS A 163 1.47 -10.20 11.08
C HIS A 163 1.66 -9.13 10.00
N VAL A 164 2.89 -8.62 9.82
CA VAL A 164 3.17 -7.59 8.80
C VAL A 164 2.83 -8.09 7.40
N MET A 165 3.23 -9.32 7.09
CA MET A 165 2.99 -9.91 5.78
C MET A 165 1.51 -10.09 5.48
N LEU A 166 0.77 -10.74 6.39
CA LEU A 166 -0.65 -11.00 6.23
C LEU A 166 -1.46 -9.69 6.10
N SER A 167 -1.15 -8.74 6.97
CA SER A 167 -1.85 -7.45 7.03
C SER A 167 -1.57 -6.59 5.79
N CYS A 168 -0.34 -6.62 5.27
CA CYS A 168 0.01 -5.94 4.03
C CYS A 168 -0.74 -6.53 2.83
N VAL A 169 -0.72 -7.85 2.68
CA VAL A 169 -1.43 -8.54 1.58
C VAL A 169 -2.94 -8.31 1.67
N SER A 170 -3.51 -8.42 2.87
CA SER A 170 -4.93 -8.12 3.12
C SER A 170 -5.26 -6.67 2.77
N PHE A 171 -4.40 -5.71 3.11
CA PHE A 171 -4.63 -4.31 2.76
C PHE A 171 -4.56 -4.04 1.25
N ILE A 172 -3.67 -4.71 0.51
CA ILE A 172 -3.67 -4.69 -0.97
C ILE A 172 -5.04 -5.16 -1.50
N GLY A 173 -5.62 -6.20 -0.89
CA GLY A 173 -6.97 -6.67 -1.20
C GLY A 173 -8.04 -5.58 -1.00
N HIS A 174 -8.00 -4.85 0.13
CA HIS A 174 -8.92 -3.74 0.38
C HIS A 174 -8.76 -2.59 -0.63
N LEU A 175 -7.52 -2.24 -1.02
CA LEU A 175 -7.27 -1.25 -2.07
C LEU A 175 -7.84 -1.68 -3.43
N PHE A 176 -7.80 -2.98 -3.75
CA PHE A 176 -8.44 -3.52 -4.95
C PHE A 176 -9.97 -3.41 -4.88
N LEU A 177 -10.58 -3.71 -3.73
CA LEU A 177 -12.02 -3.61 -3.53
C LEU A 177 -12.52 -2.17 -3.68
N GLU A 178 -11.75 -1.18 -3.23
CA GLU A 178 -12.03 0.26 -3.42
C GLU A 178 -11.63 0.80 -4.81
N HIS A 179 -11.30 -0.08 -5.76
CA HIS A 179 -10.95 0.27 -7.15
C HIS A 179 -9.74 1.23 -7.27
N LEU A 180 -8.83 1.16 -6.30
CA LEU A 180 -7.56 1.90 -6.30
C LEU A 180 -6.44 1.12 -6.99
N LEU A 181 -6.54 -0.21 -7.00
CA LEU A 181 -5.61 -1.09 -7.71
C LEU A 181 -6.28 -1.80 -8.89
N PRO A 182 -5.64 -1.84 -10.07
CA PRO A 182 -6.17 -2.59 -11.21
C PRO A 182 -5.98 -4.10 -11.02
N LEU A 183 -6.80 -4.90 -11.70
CA LEU A 183 -6.76 -6.38 -11.65
C LEU A 183 -5.36 -6.94 -11.94
N LYS A 184 -4.60 -6.31 -12.84
CA LYS A 184 -3.23 -6.74 -13.17
C LYS A 184 -2.27 -6.70 -11.98
N VAL A 185 -2.45 -5.77 -11.04
CA VAL A 185 -1.60 -5.66 -9.85
C VAL A 185 -1.95 -6.77 -8.86
N LEU A 186 -3.25 -7.00 -8.64
CA LEU A 186 -3.70 -8.12 -7.81
C LEU A 186 -3.25 -9.46 -8.40
N LYS A 187 -3.33 -9.63 -9.72
CA LYS A 187 -2.81 -10.81 -10.42
C LYS A 187 -1.33 -11.05 -10.12
N GLN A 188 -0.50 -10.01 -10.28
CA GLN A 188 0.94 -10.11 -10.00
C GLN A 188 1.21 -10.51 -8.55
N VAL A 189 0.56 -9.85 -7.59
CA VAL A 189 0.69 -10.16 -6.15
C VAL A 189 0.37 -11.63 -5.87
N VAL A 190 -0.73 -12.14 -6.41
CA VAL A 190 -1.09 -13.56 -6.21
C VAL A 190 -0.04 -14.47 -6.85
N GLN A 191 0.36 -14.20 -8.10
CA GLN A 191 1.36 -15.00 -8.81
C GLN A 191 2.69 -15.06 -8.04
N ASP A 192 3.13 -13.94 -7.46
CA ASP A 192 4.36 -13.88 -6.66
C ASP A 192 4.25 -14.72 -5.37
N LEU A 193 3.10 -14.66 -4.70
CA LEU A 193 2.87 -15.43 -3.48
C LEU A 193 2.76 -16.95 -3.74
N VAL A 194 2.20 -17.37 -4.87
CA VAL A 194 2.10 -18.81 -5.23
C VAL A 194 3.34 -19.35 -5.96
N GLY A 195 4.38 -18.53 -6.15
CA GLY A 195 5.63 -18.93 -6.80
C GLY A 195 5.48 -19.17 -8.31
N LEU A 196 4.62 -18.40 -8.99
CA LEU A 196 4.43 -18.42 -10.45
C LEU A 196 5.26 -17.34 -11.17
N THR A 197 6.30 -16.80 -10.53
CA THR A 197 7.22 -15.83 -11.14
C THR A 197 8.01 -16.43 -12.31
N GLN A 198 8.48 -15.56 -13.21
CA GLN A 198 9.25 -15.94 -14.39
C GLN A 198 10.54 -16.68 -14.00
N GLY A 199 10.65 -17.96 -14.37
CA GLY A 199 11.75 -18.85 -14.00
C GLY A 199 11.31 -19.91 -12.99
N ARG A 200 11.41 -21.19 -13.40
CA ARG A 200 10.95 -22.43 -12.72
C ARG A 200 10.06 -22.25 -11.48
N PRO A 201 8.78 -22.68 -11.53
CA PRO A 201 7.92 -22.65 -10.35
C PRO A 201 8.57 -23.45 -9.21
N SER A 202 8.98 -22.74 -8.16
CA SER A 202 9.42 -23.33 -6.91
C SER A 202 8.24 -23.36 -5.93
N PRO A 203 8.21 -24.31 -4.99
CA PRO A 203 7.14 -24.32 -4.01
C PRO A 203 7.30 -23.11 -3.06
N PRO A 204 6.26 -22.26 -2.90
CA PRO A 204 6.31 -21.15 -1.96
C PRO A 204 6.31 -21.69 -0.52
N GLU A 205 6.85 -20.90 0.41
CA GLU A 205 6.73 -21.19 1.84
C GLU A 205 5.25 -21.18 2.28
N GLY A 206 4.88 -22.04 3.24
CA GLY A 206 3.49 -22.22 3.66
C GLY A 206 2.80 -20.92 4.10
N HIS A 207 3.54 -20.01 4.72
CA HIS A 207 3.03 -18.72 5.16
C HIS A 207 2.64 -17.77 4.00
N ARG A 208 3.22 -17.94 2.81
CA ARG A 208 2.79 -17.23 1.59
C ARG A 208 1.44 -17.77 1.10
N ILE A 209 1.23 -19.08 1.23
CA ILE A 209 -0.03 -19.73 0.88
C ILE A 209 -1.15 -19.24 1.80
N ASP A 210 -0.88 -19.11 3.11
CA ASP A 210 -1.81 -18.49 4.07
C ASP A 210 -2.28 -17.10 3.60
N CYS A 211 -1.33 -16.26 3.17
CA CYS A 211 -1.64 -14.91 2.68
C CYS A 211 -2.52 -14.94 1.41
N VAL A 212 -2.29 -15.89 0.50
CA VAL A 212 -3.11 -16.04 -0.72
C VAL A 212 -4.52 -16.47 -0.37
N VAL A 213 -4.69 -17.44 0.54
CA VAL A 213 -6.01 -17.90 0.94
C VAL A 213 -6.79 -16.78 1.62
N GLU A 214 -6.19 -16.04 2.55
CA GLU A 214 -6.86 -14.89 3.17
C GLU A 214 -7.23 -13.80 2.14
N LEU A 215 -6.30 -13.49 1.22
CA LEU A 215 -6.56 -12.54 0.15
C LEU A 215 -7.74 -12.99 -0.72
N LEU A 216 -7.80 -14.25 -1.12
CA LEU A 216 -8.87 -14.80 -1.95
C LEU A 216 -10.21 -14.86 -1.21
N MET A 217 -10.21 -15.16 0.09
CA MET A 217 -11.42 -15.06 0.91
C MET A 217 -11.97 -13.62 0.93
N LEU A 218 -11.07 -12.63 0.93
CA LEU A 218 -11.44 -11.21 0.91
C LEU A 218 -11.93 -10.73 -0.47
N VAL A 219 -11.17 -10.99 -1.54
CA VAL A 219 -11.43 -10.41 -2.88
C VAL A 219 -12.20 -11.33 -3.82
N GLY A 220 -12.31 -12.61 -3.49
CA GLY A 220 -12.91 -13.66 -4.31
C GLY A 220 -14.32 -13.32 -4.80
N PRO A 221 -15.26 -12.91 -3.92
CA PRO A 221 -16.61 -12.52 -4.35
C PRO A 221 -16.64 -11.37 -5.36
N SER A 222 -15.63 -10.48 -5.32
CA SER A 222 -15.49 -9.38 -6.29
C SER A 222 -14.90 -9.86 -7.62
N LEU A 223 -14.03 -10.87 -7.59
CA LEU A 223 -13.45 -11.50 -8.78
C LEU A 223 -14.48 -12.35 -9.55
N GLU A 224 -15.36 -13.08 -8.87
CA GLU A 224 -16.42 -13.87 -9.53
C GLU A 224 -17.34 -13.00 -10.38
N ARG A 225 -17.71 -11.83 -9.85
CA ARG A 225 -18.63 -10.91 -10.53
C ARG A 225 -17.99 -10.21 -11.72
N ARG A 226 -16.67 -10.35 -11.92
CA ARG A 226 -15.90 -9.68 -12.97
C ARG A 226 -15.58 -10.66 -14.11
N PRO A 227 -16.08 -10.43 -15.33
CA PRO A 227 -15.81 -11.33 -16.47
C PRO A 227 -14.32 -11.47 -16.80
N SER A 228 -13.53 -10.42 -16.55
CA SER A 228 -12.10 -10.38 -16.88
C SER A 228 -11.20 -11.15 -15.89
N SER A 229 -11.72 -11.65 -14.77
CA SER A 229 -10.95 -12.42 -13.78
C SER A 229 -10.97 -13.92 -13.98
N GLY A 230 -11.80 -14.46 -14.89
CA GLY A 230 -11.94 -15.92 -15.07
C GLY A 230 -10.61 -16.64 -15.31
N ALA A 231 -9.77 -16.11 -16.21
CA ALA A 231 -8.44 -16.67 -16.47
C ALA A 231 -7.52 -16.65 -15.23
N LEU A 232 -7.60 -15.61 -14.42
CA LEU A 232 -6.83 -15.50 -13.16
C LEU A 232 -7.31 -16.55 -12.14
N LEU A 233 -8.63 -16.70 -11.98
CA LEU A 233 -9.21 -17.66 -11.03
C LEU A 233 -8.82 -19.10 -11.38
N ILE A 234 -8.89 -19.46 -12.67
CA ILE A 234 -8.47 -20.79 -13.16
C ILE A 234 -6.98 -21.03 -12.90
N GLU A 235 -6.12 -20.04 -13.18
CA GLU A 235 -4.67 -20.13 -12.97
C GLU A 235 -4.34 -20.34 -11.49
N ILE A 236 -4.98 -19.57 -10.61
CA ILE A 236 -4.80 -19.67 -9.15
C ILE A 236 -5.30 -21.02 -8.64
N GLU A 237 -6.49 -21.45 -9.06
CA GLU A 237 -7.08 -22.72 -8.63
C GLU A 237 -6.17 -23.90 -9.01
N SER A 238 -5.72 -23.95 -10.27
CA SER A 238 -4.80 -24.98 -10.74
C SER A 238 -3.55 -25.02 -9.88
N ARG A 239 -2.96 -23.85 -9.60
CA ARG A 239 -1.72 -23.78 -8.81
C ARG A 239 -1.94 -24.19 -7.36
N LEU A 240 -3.01 -23.75 -6.71
CA LEU A 240 -3.34 -24.13 -5.33
C LEU A 240 -3.60 -25.64 -5.20
N ARG A 241 -4.19 -26.25 -6.24
CA ARG A 241 -4.38 -27.69 -6.32
C ARG A 241 -3.05 -28.44 -6.42
N ASP A 242 -2.13 -27.97 -7.26
CA ASP A 242 -0.78 -28.55 -7.37
C ASP A 242 -0.02 -28.48 -6.04
N LEU A 243 -0.10 -27.34 -5.34
CA LEU A 243 0.53 -27.15 -4.02
C LEU A 243 -0.08 -28.07 -2.96
N THR A 244 -1.39 -28.32 -3.03
CA THR A 244 -2.09 -29.26 -2.17
C THR A 244 -1.61 -30.68 -2.39
N PHE A 245 -1.42 -31.11 -3.64
CA PHE A 245 -0.87 -32.43 -3.97
C PHE A 245 0.57 -32.63 -3.48
N LEU A 246 1.34 -31.54 -3.37
CA LEU A 246 2.71 -31.56 -2.83
C LEU A 246 2.77 -31.60 -1.29
N GLY A 247 1.62 -31.57 -0.59
CA GLY A 247 1.57 -31.60 0.88
C GLY A 247 2.04 -30.30 1.55
N LEU A 248 2.09 -29.20 0.80
CA LEU A 248 2.60 -27.90 1.28
C LEU A 248 1.51 -27.00 1.87
N CYS A 249 0.26 -27.46 1.85
CA CYS A 249 -0.89 -26.77 2.43
C CYS A 249 -1.29 -27.46 3.75
N SER A 250 -1.60 -26.68 4.78
CA SER A 250 -2.21 -27.21 6.00
C SER A 250 -3.57 -27.87 5.70
N GLY A 251 -4.06 -28.76 6.57
CA GLY A 251 -5.38 -29.39 6.40
C GLY A 251 -6.53 -28.37 6.29
N GLU A 252 -6.42 -27.26 7.01
CA GLU A 252 -7.34 -26.12 6.98
C GLU A 252 -7.26 -25.35 5.67
N LEU A 253 -6.05 -25.10 5.15
CA LEU A 253 -5.85 -24.49 3.82
C LEU A 253 -6.42 -25.37 2.71
N CYS A 254 -6.16 -26.68 2.75
CA CYS A 254 -6.73 -27.63 1.79
C CYS A 254 -8.26 -27.63 1.82
N PHE A 255 -8.87 -27.46 3.00
CA PHE A 255 -10.31 -27.36 3.15
C PHE A 255 -10.84 -26.01 2.65
N ALA A 256 -10.17 -24.91 2.98
CA ALA A 256 -10.48 -23.57 2.48
C ALA A 256 -10.39 -23.50 0.95
N ILE A 257 -9.36 -24.05 0.32
CA ILE A 257 -9.20 -24.13 -1.14
C ILE A 257 -10.34 -24.97 -1.76
N ARG A 258 -10.73 -26.08 -1.12
CA ARG A 258 -11.85 -26.91 -1.58
C ARG A 258 -13.21 -26.25 -1.41
N ASN A 259 -13.40 -25.39 -0.42
CA ASN A 259 -14.63 -24.60 -0.24
C ASN A 259 -14.64 -23.31 -1.06
N LEU A 260 -13.46 -22.75 -1.33
CA LEU A 260 -13.21 -21.71 -2.32
C LEU A 260 -13.39 -22.24 -3.74
N ALA A 261 -13.53 -23.56 -3.95
CA ALA A 261 -14.01 -24.13 -5.20
C ALA A 261 -15.47 -23.73 -5.41
N TRP A 262 -15.63 -22.44 -5.72
CA TRP A 262 -16.57 -21.85 -6.65
C TRP A 262 -17.72 -22.80 -7.00
N HIS A 263 -18.76 -22.80 -6.17
CA HIS A 263 -19.96 -23.63 -6.34
C HIS A 263 -20.73 -23.37 -7.66
N HIS A 264 -20.20 -22.56 -8.59
CA HIS A 264 -20.85 -22.16 -9.84
C HIS A 264 -19.87 -21.98 -11.02
N PHE A 265 -19.06 -23.01 -11.31
CA PHE A 265 -18.60 -23.26 -12.70
C PHE A 265 -19.32 -24.47 -13.30
N GLY A 266 -20.64 -24.48 -13.17
CA GLY A 266 -21.58 -25.34 -13.88
C GLY A 266 -22.72 -24.49 -14.43
#